data_AF-A0A7S0HZU7-F1
#
_entry.id   AF-A0A7S0HZU7-F1
#
_cell.length_a   1.000
_cell.length_b   1.000
_cell.length_c   1.000
_cell.angle_alpha   90.00
_cell.angle_beta   90.00
_cell.angle_gamma   90.00
#
_symmetry.space_group_name_H-M   'P 1'
#
loop_
_entity.id
_entity.type
_entity.pdbx_description
1 polymer ?
#
loop_
_entity_poly.entity_id
_entity_poly.type
_entity_poly.pdbx_seq_one_letter_code
_entity_poly.pdbx_strand_id
1 'polypeptide(L)'
;GVGGGRGSLSKGAASGAGLSRSRAPAGLVRLQNVLRRVGFLEVVLLMLKSIFERLRFPAEVIESTHIGKTLMEFGRRSYEVVMAMMRGNDETRKALIRHAGTVLLTSTYDIFALECLLEFCRGGEEVVGELRDDFFASCMSLLKQERRPGILMLLSASCVSGSGEAVRRNQERVLKMLFQSSRELTCSVRHVLPTLESDPFTADLIVQLERGGGERLQVSCLSMFSNNDDLLHDYKASDDEQVKGFQYYLCMLELMSAVVHGRHKQAADFFEQEQEYFACSYNDLLFLVKHEAFPWILRALASNLLCSLHVDKHPHHPVDTIQLVRTWTRLHEALANEEKLRARREDAVDHNLPGNLRELREHVLSTMKKCSNVQLDLTGKTIYTQRLADLCLRMLVVGCFHKYDEGGRREIMEETRLAQLESIALDLLDGRTDHLPFELPAQEEQAGGASQQLLEALRLQPSSSNFPCWDLKLVCCQILSFLLDCRVQLLLNMAFSTWEELVQARIAPSLFQLGPNAPLLGQGDFQPVVPAAAAAP
;
A
#
# COMPACT_ATOMS: atom_id res chain seq x y z
N GLY A 1 -11.43 29.14 27.04
CA GLY A 1 -10.50 28.20 26.39
C GLY A 1 -10.96 26.78 26.64
N VAL A 2 -11.38 26.08 25.58
CA VAL A 2 -11.25 24.62 25.37
C VAL A 2 -11.42 24.44 23.85
N GLY A 3 -10.31 24.46 23.13
CA GLY A 3 -10.26 24.18 21.68
C GLY A 3 -9.70 22.80 21.47
N GLY A 4 -10.56 21.78 21.48
CA GLY A 4 -10.20 20.41 21.10
C GLY A 4 -10.33 20.26 19.59
N GLY A 5 -9.23 20.44 18.86
CA GLY A 5 -9.16 20.11 17.44
C GLY A 5 -9.35 18.61 17.23
N ARG A 6 -10.50 18.21 16.69
CA ARG A 6 -10.74 16.85 16.18
C ARG A 6 -9.83 16.62 14.98
N GLY A 7 -8.82 15.77 15.18
CA GLY A 7 -7.98 15.28 14.09
C GLY A 7 -8.79 14.36 13.17
N SER A 8 -8.82 14.70 11.88
CA SER A 8 -9.33 13.86 10.80
C SER A 8 -8.62 12.51 10.79
N LEU A 9 -9.37 11.40 10.85
CA LEU A 9 -8.89 10.02 10.71
C LEU A 9 -8.63 9.63 9.24
N SER A 10 -8.34 10.60 8.37
CA SER A 10 -8.12 10.39 6.92
C SER A 10 -6.69 9.94 6.56
N LYS A 11 -6.00 9.17 7.40
CA LYS A 11 -4.71 8.58 7.03
C LYS A 11 -4.96 7.28 6.27
N GLY A 12 -5.03 7.42 4.95
CA GLY A 12 -5.31 6.35 4.00
C GLY A 12 -4.31 5.19 4.08
N ALA A 13 -4.87 4.00 3.93
CA ALA A 13 -4.20 2.72 3.75
C ALA A 13 -3.23 2.77 2.57
N ALA A 14 -1.96 2.98 2.84
CA ALA A 14 -0.94 3.11 1.82
C ALA A 14 0.19 2.14 2.16
N SER A 15 0.38 1.14 1.30
CA SER A 15 1.46 0.13 1.37
C SER A 15 1.37 -0.81 2.60
N GLY A 16 1.83 -2.05 2.43
CA GLY A 16 1.92 -3.06 3.50
C GLY A 16 3.01 -2.73 4.54
N ALA A 17 3.04 -1.50 5.01
CA ALA A 17 3.95 -0.95 6.01
C ALA A 17 3.21 -0.06 7.01
N GLY A 18 1.88 -0.21 7.15
CA GLY A 18 1.05 0.51 8.11
C GLY A 18 1.24 0.05 9.56
N LEU A 19 2.49 -0.11 10.01
CA LEU A 19 2.77 -0.28 11.43
C LEU A 19 2.46 1.04 12.13
N SER A 20 1.38 1.04 12.90
CA SER A 20 1.27 1.93 14.06
C SER A 20 2.60 1.86 14.81
N ARG A 21 3.28 3.01 14.91
CA ARG A 21 4.59 3.11 15.57
C ARG A 21 4.44 2.55 16.98
N SER A 22 4.85 1.30 17.20
CA SER A 22 5.22 0.80 18.51
C SER A 22 6.28 1.76 19.02
N ARG A 23 5.90 2.67 19.92
CA ARG A 23 6.84 3.61 20.51
C ARG A 23 7.88 2.76 21.21
N ALA A 24 9.12 2.82 20.73
CA ALA A 24 10.24 2.17 21.37
C ALA A 24 10.22 2.53 22.87
N PRO A 25 10.47 1.57 23.78
CA PRO A 25 10.49 1.83 25.21
C PRO A 25 11.38 3.03 25.51
N ALA A 26 10.94 3.94 26.38
CA ALA A 26 11.67 5.19 26.63
C ALA A 26 13.14 4.95 27.06
N GLY A 27 13.42 3.84 27.74
CA GLY A 27 14.78 3.41 28.09
C GLY A 27 15.64 3.06 26.87
N LEU A 28 15.06 2.39 25.87
CA LEU A 28 15.76 2.05 24.62
C LEU A 28 16.11 3.33 23.84
N VAL A 29 15.17 4.27 23.71
CA VAL A 29 15.41 5.55 23.02
C VAL A 29 16.53 6.35 23.70
N ARG A 30 16.60 6.34 25.03
CA ARG A 30 17.71 6.95 25.77
C ARG A 30 19.05 6.30 25.44
N LEU A 31 19.11 4.96 25.46
CA LEU A 31 20.33 4.23 25.11
C LEU A 31 20.78 4.50 23.66
N GLN A 32 19.84 4.46 22.70
CA GLN A 32 20.09 4.81 21.29
C GLN A 32 20.70 6.21 21.17
N ASN A 33 20.16 7.19 21.89
CA ASN A 33 20.65 8.56 21.89
C ASN A 33 22.04 8.70 22.54
N VAL A 34 22.33 7.94 23.60
CA VAL A 34 23.68 7.90 24.20
C VAL A 34 24.68 7.31 23.20
N LEU A 35 24.38 6.16 22.61
CA LEU A 35 25.25 5.52 21.62
C LEU A 35 25.52 6.43 20.41
N ARG A 36 24.48 7.12 19.92
CA ARG A 36 24.63 8.13 18.86
C ARG A 36 25.54 9.29 19.28
N ARG A 37 25.38 9.83 20.49
CA ARG A 37 26.20 10.95 20.99
C ARG A 37 27.67 10.59 21.19
N VAL A 38 27.96 9.34 21.55
CA VAL A 38 29.33 8.84 21.73
C VAL A 38 29.99 8.50 20.37
N GLY A 39 29.26 8.60 19.26
CA GLY A 39 29.79 8.31 17.92
C GLY A 39 29.90 6.81 17.63
N PHE A 40 29.14 5.98 18.35
CA PHE A 40 29.21 4.52 18.21
C PHE A 40 28.84 4.05 16.80
N LEU A 41 27.83 4.69 16.19
CA LEU A 41 27.37 4.38 14.83
C LEU A 41 28.50 4.58 13.82
N GLU A 42 29.20 5.70 13.91
CA GLU A 42 30.31 6.07 13.03
C GLU A 42 31.47 5.09 13.20
N VAL A 43 31.82 4.72 14.44
CA VAL A 43 32.88 3.75 14.72
C VAL A 43 32.55 2.39 14.10
N VAL A 44 31.33 1.88 14.31
CA VAL A 44 30.91 0.58 13.76
C VAL A 44 30.96 0.59 12.23
N LEU A 45 30.41 1.62 11.59
CA LEU A 45 30.39 1.71 10.13
C LEU A 45 31.78 1.90 9.53
N LEU A 46 32.68 2.62 10.21
CA LEU A 46 34.08 2.76 9.80
C LEU A 46 34.85 1.43 9.92
N MET A 47 34.57 0.63 10.93
CA MET A 47 35.13 -0.72 11.05
C MET A 47 34.62 -1.62 9.93
N LEU A 48 33.32 -1.65 9.68
CA LEU A 48 32.71 -2.43 8.60
C LEU A 48 33.28 -2.02 7.23
N LYS A 49 33.38 -0.71 6.99
CA LYS A 49 34.06 -0.16 5.80
C LYS A 49 35.50 -0.66 5.67
N SER A 50 36.25 -0.63 6.76
CA SER A 50 37.66 -1.03 6.74
C SER A 50 37.80 -2.53 6.44
N ILE A 51 36.93 -3.36 7.00
CA ILE A 51 36.97 -4.82 6.82
C ILE A 51 36.49 -5.22 5.41
N PHE A 52 35.32 -4.75 5.00
CA PHE A 52 34.62 -5.27 3.82
C PHE A 52 34.84 -4.43 2.55
N GLU A 53 35.11 -3.13 2.67
CA GLU A 53 35.33 -2.26 1.51
C GLU A 53 36.82 -2.09 1.18
N ARG A 54 37.67 -1.91 2.20
CA ARG A 54 39.10 -1.60 2.00
C ARG A 54 39.98 -2.83 1.84
N LEU A 55 39.79 -3.86 2.65
CA LEU A 55 40.61 -5.08 2.56
C LEU A 55 40.23 -5.96 1.36
N ARG A 56 39.03 -5.75 0.77
CA ARG A 56 38.53 -6.40 -0.46
C ARG A 56 38.87 -7.89 -0.53
N PHE A 57 38.55 -8.63 0.52
CA PHE A 57 38.68 -10.08 0.44
C PHE A 57 37.68 -10.63 -0.59
N PRO A 58 38.10 -11.55 -1.48
CA PRO A 58 37.18 -12.25 -2.36
C PRO A 58 36.10 -12.97 -1.54
N ALA A 59 34.85 -12.96 -2.02
CA ALA A 59 33.73 -13.60 -1.31
C ALA A 59 34.02 -15.06 -0.96
N GLU A 60 34.59 -15.80 -1.92
CA GLU A 60 35.02 -17.20 -1.76
C GLU A 60 35.99 -17.42 -0.58
N VAL A 61 36.90 -16.47 -0.34
CA VAL A 61 37.89 -16.53 0.75
C VAL A 61 37.24 -16.19 2.09
N ILE A 62 36.33 -15.21 2.10
CA ILE A 62 35.56 -14.85 3.29
C ILE A 62 34.65 -16.01 3.72
N GLU A 63 34.02 -16.71 2.77
CA GLU A 63 33.06 -17.76 3.08
C GLU A 63 33.71 -19.09 3.47
N SER A 64 34.89 -19.39 2.90
CA SER A 64 35.59 -20.66 3.13
C SER A 64 36.49 -20.67 4.37
N THR A 65 37.05 -19.53 4.78
CA THR A 65 38.03 -19.48 5.88
C THR A 65 37.39 -19.26 7.25
N HIS A 66 38.00 -19.80 8.31
CA HIS A 66 37.54 -19.56 9.69
C HIS A 66 37.57 -18.06 10.07
N ILE A 67 38.62 -17.34 9.64
CA ILE A 67 38.74 -15.90 9.86
C ILE A 67 37.61 -15.17 9.12
N GLY A 68 37.37 -15.52 7.85
CA GLY A 68 36.29 -14.94 7.06
C GLY A 68 34.90 -15.16 7.67
N LYS A 69 34.59 -16.39 8.12
CA LYS A 69 33.35 -16.69 8.85
C LYS A 69 33.20 -15.85 10.13
N THR A 70 34.29 -15.66 10.87
CA THR A 70 34.30 -14.81 12.07
C THR A 70 34.02 -13.35 11.73
N LEU A 71 34.61 -12.84 10.63
CA LEU A 71 34.36 -11.48 10.14
C LEU A 71 32.91 -11.32 9.65
N MET A 72 32.35 -12.32 8.97
CA MET A 72 30.94 -12.32 8.54
C MET A 72 29.99 -12.24 9.74
N GLU A 73 30.22 -13.05 10.78
CA GLU A 73 29.41 -13.00 12.00
C GLU A 73 29.54 -11.64 12.70
N PHE A 74 30.77 -11.08 12.77
CA PHE A 74 30.98 -9.72 13.28
C PHE A 74 30.18 -8.69 12.46
N GLY A 75 30.18 -8.82 11.13
CA GLY A 75 29.38 -8.00 10.22
C GLY A 75 27.89 -8.06 10.51
N ARG A 76 27.34 -9.29 10.59
CA ARG A 76 25.92 -9.54 10.91
C ARG A 76 25.53 -8.92 12.24
N ARG A 77 26.29 -9.18 13.31
CA ARG A 77 26.06 -8.60 14.64
C ARG A 77 26.14 -7.08 14.64
N SER A 78 27.09 -6.52 13.90
CA SER A 78 27.24 -5.06 13.79
C SER A 78 26.01 -4.44 13.15
N TYR A 79 25.51 -5.00 12.05
CA TYR A 79 24.30 -4.51 11.38
C TYR A 79 23.02 -4.75 12.21
N GLU A 80 22.92 -5.85 12.95
CA GLU A 80 21.83 -6.07 13.92
C GLU A 80 21.77 -4.93 14.96
N VAL A 81 22.92 -4.54 15.51
CA VAL A 81 23.00 -3.42 16.47
C VAL A 81 22.62 -2.10 15.81
N VAL A 82 23.13 -1.82 14.60
CA VAL A 82 22.77 -0.60 13.85
C VAL A 82 21.27 -0.54 13.57
N MET A 83 20.65 -1.65 13.13
CA MET A 83 19.21 -1.74 12.94
C MET A 83 18.44 -1.48 14.25
N ALA A 84 18.86 -2.10 15.36
CA ALA A 84 18.27 -1.85 16.67
C ALA A 84 18.40 -0.38 17.11
N MET A 85 19.48 0.31 16.73
CA MET A 85 19.67 1.73 17.00
C MET A 85 18.74 2.65 16.19
N MET A 86 18.32 2.23 15.00
CA MET A 86 17.44 2.99 14.10
C MET A 86 15.95 2.79 14.37
N ARG A 87 15.55 1.64 14.92
CA ARG A 87 14.13 1.32 15.16
C ARG A 87 13.49 2.38 16.07
N GLY A 88 12.48 3.05 15.53
CA GLY A 88 11.74 4.11 16.23
C GLY A 88 12.51 5.41 16.48
N ASN A 89 13.69 5.61 15.89
CA ASN A 89 14.54 6.78 16.13
C ASN A 89 15.02 7.44 14.81
N ASP A 90 14.27 8.45 14.37
CA ASP A 90 14.53 9.17 13.12
C ASP A 90 15.86 9.96 13.16
N GLU A 91 16.32 10.41 14.33
CA GLU A 91 17.62 11.10 14.48
C GLU A 91 18.81 10.19 14.19
N THR A 92 18.74 8.93 14.66
CA THR A 92 19.77 7.93 14.34
C THR A 92 19.74 7.56 12.86
N ARG A 93 18.54 7.45 12.25
CA ARG A 93 18.41 7.22 10.81
C ARG A 93 19.03 8.36 10.00
N LYS A 94 18.75 9.61 10.36
CA LYS A 94 19.37 10.80 9.74
C LYS A 94 20.90 10.75 9.79
N ALA A 95 21.48 10.29 10.90
CA ALA A 95 22.93 10.11 11.00
C ALA A 95 23.46 9.03 10.02
N LEU A 96 22.71 7.94 9.80
CA LEU A 96 23.08 6.86 8.88
C LEU A 96 23.14 7.30 7.41
N ILE A 97 22.39 8.33 7.00
CA ILE A 97 22.33 8.81 5.60
C ILE A 97 23.72 9.05 5.01
N ARG A 98 24.64 9.62 5.81
CA ARG A 98 26.02 9.89 5.39
C ARG A 98 26.82 8.63 5.08
N HIS A 99 26.38 7.48 5.58
CA HIS A 99 27.02 6.19 5.44
C HIS A 99 26.22 5.21 4.57
N ALA A 100 25.04 5.59 4.05
CA ALA A 100 24.19 4.71 3.25
C ALA A 100 24.94 4.10 2.05
N GLY A 101 25.81 4.88 1.39
CA GLY A 101 26.66 4.37 0.31
C GLY A 101 27.65 3.30 0.76
N THR A 102 28.27 3.46 1.94
CA THR A 102 29.16 2.43 2.51
C THR A 102 28.37 1.17 2.86
N VAL A 103 27.18 1.29 3.45
CA VAL A 103 26.33 0.13 3.74
C VAL A 103 25.97 -0.61 2.44
N LEU A 104 25.59 0.13 1.40
CA LEU A 104 25.26 -0.42 0.08
C LEU A 104 26.45 -1.17 -0.55
N LEU A 105 27.67 -0.64 -0.44
CA LEU A 105 28.85 -1.34 -0.97
C LEU A 105 29.14 -2.67 -0.25
N THR A 106 28.76 -2.78 1.03
CA THR A 106 28.92 -4.02 1.79
C THR A 106 27.76 -5.01 1.63
N SER A 107 26.69 -4.64 0.89
CA SER A 107 25.55 -5.55 0.65
C SER A 107 25.85 -6.65 -0.36
N THR A 108 27.03 -6.65 -0.97
CA THR A 108 27.58 -7.79 -1.72
C THR A 108 27.82 -9.00 -0.82
N TYR A 109 28.08 -8.78 0.47
CA TYR A 109 28.25 -9.84 1.46
C TYR A 109 26.94 -10.13 2.18
N ASP A 110 26.71 -11.40 2.56
CA ASP A 110 25.57 -11.81 3.39
C ASP A 110 25.78 -11.47 4.89
N ILE A 111 25.84 -10.16 5.18
CA ILE A 111 26.09 -9.60 6.52
C ILE A 111 24.96 -8.71 7.03
N PHE A 112 23.75 -8.83 6.50
CA PHE A 112 22.59 -7.99 6.85
C PHE A 112 22.68 -6.50 6.46
N ALA A 113 23.59 -6.13 5.56
CA ALA A 113 23.70 -4.75 5.09
C ALA A 113 22.48 -4.29 4.28
N LEU A 114 21.90 -5.16 3.45
CA LEU A 114 20.69 -4.86 2.68
C LEU A 114 19.48 -4.68 3.61
N GLU A 115 19.33 -5.56 4.58
CA GLU A 115 18.29 -5.53 5.61
C GLU A 115 18.41 -4.26 6.46
N CYS A 116 19.63 -3.82 6.74
CA CYS A 116 19.87 -2.54 7.40
C CYS A 116 19.38 -1.36 6.56
N LEU A 117 19.59 -1.37 5.24
CA LEU A 117 19.07 -0.32 4.35
C LEU A 117 17.54 -0.38 4.21
N LEU A 118 16.96 -1.57 4.13
CA LEU A 118 15.50 -1.75 4.14
C LEU A 118 14.90 -1.27 5.46
N GLU A 119 15.54 -1.57 6.59
CA GLU A 119 15.14 -1.04 7.90
C GLU A 119 15.24 0.49 7.91
N PHE A 120 16.28 1.09 7.34
CA PHE A 120 16.39 2.55 7.19
C PHE A 120 15.21 3.14 6.40
N CYS A 121 14.79 2.49 5.31
CA CYS A 121 13.65 2.91 4.48
C CYS A 121 12.30 2.85 5.22
N ARG A 122 12.18 2.13 6.35
CA ARG A 122 11.00 2.20 7.23
C ARG A 122 10.85 3.54 7.99
N GLY A 123 11.64 4.56 7.62
CA GLY A 123 11.67 5.86 8.27
C GLY A 123 10.52 6.75 7.82
N GLY A 124 10.37 7.92 8.44
CA GLY A 124 9.45 8.95 7.92
C GLY A 124 9.89 9.49 6.56
N GLU A 125 8.94 10.08 5.82
CA GLU A 125 9.18 10.70 4.50
C GLU A 125 10.40 11.64 4.50
N GLU A 126 10.53 12.50 5.51
CA GLU A 126 11.64 13.46 5.63
C GLU A 126 13.01 12.78 5.61
N VAL A 127 13.14 11.62 6.27
CA VAL A 127 14.42 10.92 6.40
C VAL A 127 14.75 10.17 5.12
N VAL A 128 13.77 9.47 4.55
CA VAL A 128 13.97 8.66 3.33
C VAL A 128 14.16 9.57 2.10
N GLY A 129 13.50 10.74 2.08
CA GLY A 129 13.63 11.75 1.03
C GLY A 129 14.99 12.46 0.99
N GLU A 130 15.80 12.35 2.06
CA GLU A 130 17.17 12.91 2.12
C GLU A 130 18.23 12.01 1.44
N LEU A 131 17.84 10.83 0.93
CA LEU A 131 18.73 10.02 0.09
C LEU A 131 19.20 10.84 -1.12
N ARG A 132 20.51 10.77 -1.40
CA ARG A 132 21.16 11.56 -2.46
C ARG A 132 21.22 10.81 -3.77
N ASP A 133 21.40 11.54 -4.88
CA ASP A 133 21.50 10.96 -6.22
C ASP A 133 22.65 9.95 -6.34
N ASP A 134 23.76 10.15 -5.63
CA ASP A 134 24.90 9.21 -5.58
C ASP A 134 24.51 7.83 -5.05
N PHE A 135 23.54 7.75 -4.13
CA PHE A 135 23.03 6.48 -3.62
C PHE A 135 22.26 5.74 -4.72
N PHE A 136 21.36 6.43 -5.42
CA PHE A 136 20.60 5.85 -6.52
C PHE A 136 21.51 5.44 -7.69
N ALA A 137 22.52 6.26 -8.02
CA ALA A 137 23.53 5.93 -9.02
C ALA A 137 24.30 4.67 -8.65
N SER A 138 24.63 4.51 -7.37
CA SER A 138 25.31 3.30 -6.85
C SER A 138 24.39 2.07 -6.94
N CYS A 139 23.10 2.20 -6.65
CA CYS A 139 22.11 1.13 -6.87
C CYS A 139 22.03 0.73 -8.36
N MET A 140 22.00 1.71 -9.28
CA MET A 140 22.01 1.42 -10.72
C MET A 140 23.30 0.70 -11.14
N SER A 141 24.46 1.09 -10.60
CA SER A 141 25.73 0.43 -10.87
C SER A 141 25.73 -1.03 -10.41
N LEU A 142 25.19 -1.32 -9.22
CA LEU A 142 25.06 -2.70 -8.72
C LEU A 142 24.10 -3.53 -9.57
N LEU A 143 22.98 -2.95 -10.03
CA LEU A 143 22.06 -3.62 -10.94
C LEU A 143 22.71 -3.95 -12.28
N LYS A 144 23.57 -3.05 -12.82
CA LYS A 144 24.34 -3.30 -14.04
C LYS A 144 25.31 -4.47 -13.90
N GLN A 145 25.84 -4.70 -12.70
CA GLN A 145 26.82 -5.74 -12.43
C GLN A 145 26.17 -7.11 -12.17
N GLU A 146 25.18 -7.16 -11.27
CA GLU A 146 24.73 -8.45 -10.70
C GLU A 146 23.22 -8.71 -10.82
N ARG A 147 22.41 -7.75 -11.31
CA ARG A 147 20.94 -7.89 -11.46
C ARG A 147 20.25 -8.44 -10.20
N ARG A 148 20.65 -7.97 -9.01
CA ARG A 148 20.13 -8.51 -7.74
C ARG A 148 18.72 -8.02 -7.42
N PRO A 149 17.73 -8.92 -7.20
CA PRO A 149 16.35 -8.54 -6.83
C PRO A 149 16.29 -7.67 -5.58
N GLY A 150 17.14 -7.95 -4.58
CA GLY A 150 17.20 -7.18 -3.34
C GLY A 150 17.48 -5.68 -3.53
N ILE A 151 18.20 -5.29 -4.58
CA ILE A 151 18.43 -3.87 -4.90
C ILE A 151 17.16 -3.21 -5.45
N LEU A 152 16.35 -3.94 -6.23
CA LEU A 152 15.03 -3.44 -6.65
C LEU A 152 14.09 -3.27 -5.47
N MET A 153 14.10 -4.20 -4.51
CA MET A 153 13.34 -4.06 -3.26
C MET A 153 13.75 -2.81 -2.48
N LEU A 154 15.05 -2.53 -2.41
CA LEU A 154 15.57 -1.33 -1.76
C LEU A 154 15.11 -0.05 -2.47
N LEU A 155 15.14 -0.02 -3.80
CA LEU A 155 14.61 1.10 -4.58
C LEU A 155 13.11 1.26 -4.34
N SER A 156 12.35 0.17 -4.28
CA SER A 156 10.91 0.17 -4.00
C SER A 156 10.63 0.75 -2.62
N ALA A 157 11.34 0.27 -1.59
CA ALA A 157 11.25 0.79 -0.23
C ALA A 157 11.70 2.25 -0.09
N SER A 158 12.54 2.76 -1.00
CA SER A 158 12.94 4.18 -1.01
C SER A 158 11.85 5.11 -1.57
N CYS A 159 10.91 4.59 -2.36
CA CYS A 159 9.80 5.33 -2.97
C CYS A 159 8.62 5.54 -2.02
N VAL A 160 8.48 4.70 -0.99
CA VAL A 160 7.39 4.75 -0.02
C VAL A 160 7.95 4.70 1.40
N SER A 161 7.62 5.70 2.21
CA SER A 161 8.07 5.79 3.59
C SER A 161 7.46 4.69 4.47
N GLY A 162 8.02 4.49 5.66
CA GLY A 162 7.46 3.56 6.65
C GLY A 162 6.10 3.97 7.22
N SER A 163 5.60 5.19 6.94
CA SER A 163 4.21 5.59 7.22
C SER A 163 3.25 5.24 6.07
N GLY A 164 3.75 4.70 4.96
CA GLY A 164 2.97 4.46 3.75
C GLY A 164 2.89 5.67 2.81
N GLU A 165 3.46 6.81 3.21
CA GLU A 165 3.42 8.05 2.41
C GLU A 165 4.43 7.98 1.25
N ALA A 166 4.01 8.48 0.08
CA ALA A 166 4.83 8.49 -1.12
C ALA A 166 5.98 9.51 -1.00
N VAL A 167 7.22 9.07 -1.27
CA VAL A 167 8.40 9.93 -1.27
C VAL A 167 8.66 10.41 -2.69
N ARG A 168 7.93 11.45 -3.13
CA ARG A 168 7.87 11.90 -4.54
C ARG A 168 9.23 12.11 -5.19
N ARG A 169 10.17 12.76 -4.49
CA ARG A 169 11.54 12.99 -5.01
C ARG A 169 12.27 11.69 -5.36
N ASN A 170 12.06 10.64 -4.57
CA ASN A 170 12.68 9.34 -4.82
C ASN A 170 11.96 8.59 -5.97
N GLN A 171 10.63 8.68 -6.04
CA GLN A 171 9.85 8.16 -7.16
C GLN A 171 10.33 8.76 -8.50
N GLU A 172 10.49 10.09 -8.56
CA GLU A 172 10.99 10.80 -9.75
C GLU A 172 12.42 10.35 -10.13
N ARG A 173 13.32 10.20 -9.15
CA ARG A 173 14.69 9.70 -9.38
C ARG A 173 14.69 8.29 -9.95
N VAL A 174 13.94 7.38 -9.34
CA VAL A 174 13.85 5.99 -9.80
C VAL A 174 13.24 5.92 -11.21
N LEU A 175 12.16 6.67 -11.46
CA LEU A 175 11.55 6.78 -12.79
C LEU A 175 12.57 7.21 -13.84
N LYS A 176 13.30 8.29 -13.57
CA LYS A 176 14.29 8.84 -14.50
C LYS A 176 15.49 7.92 -14.70
N MET A 177 16.08 7.42 -13.61
CA MET A 177 17.35 6.69 -13.66
C MET A 177 17.18 5.25 -14.13
N LEU A 178 16.15 4.54 -13.68
CA LEU A 178 15.94 3.14 -14.02
C LEU A 178 15.05 3.02 -15.27
N PHE A 179 13.82 3.51 -15.20
CA PHE A 179 12.81 3.22 -16.23
C PHE A 179 13.05 4.00 -17.53
N GLN A 180 13.50 5.26 -17.45
CA GLN A 180 13.74 6.10 -18.64
C GLN A 180 15.17 5.99 -19.17
N SER A 181 16.18 6.00 -18.30
CA SER A 181 17.60 6.10 -18.72
C SER A 181 18.33 4.76 -18.79
N SER A 182 17.79 3.69 -18.20
CA SER A 182 18.44 2.38 -18.16
C SER A 182 17.44 1.27 -18.42
N ARG A 183 16.73 1.37 -19.56
CA ARG A 183 15.69 0.41 -19.97
C ARG A 183 16.22 -1.02 -20.06
N GLU A 184 17.51 -1.20 -20.38
CA GLU A 184 18.18 -2.50 -20.36
C GLU A 184 18.13 -3.15 -18.96
N LEU A 185 18.03 -2.34 -17.90
CA LEU A 185 17.91 -2.80 -16.52
C LEU A 185 16.53 -3.38 -16.18
N THR A 186 15.54 -3.21 -17.05
CA THR A 186 14.15 -3.61 -16.80
C THR A 186 13.79 -4.96 -17.43
N CYS A 187 12.56 -5.41 -17.21
CA CYS A 187 12.03 -6.65 -17.79
C CYS A 187 11.03 -6.31 -18.89
N SER A 188 11.17 -6.96 -20.05
CA SER A 188 10.10 -6.98 -21.05
C SER A 188 9.20 -8.19 -20.80
N VAL A 189 7.89 -8.00 -20.90
CA VAL A 189 6.90 -9.02 -20.53
C VAL A 189 5.98 -9.27 -21.71
N ARG A 190 5.66 -10.54 -21.97
CA ARG A 190 4.71 -10.92 -23.01
C ARG A 190 3.75 -11.99 -22.50
N HIS A 191 2.46 -11.75 -22.69
CA HIS A 191 1.42 -12.76 -22.53
C HIS A 191 1.37 -13.65 -23.77
N VAL A 192 1.41 -14.96 -23.54
CA VAL A 192 1.15 -15.97 -24.57
C VAL A 192 -0.27 -16.45 -24.38
N LEU A 193 -1.16 -16.03 -25.29
CA LEU A 193 -2.53 -16.52 -25.30
C LEU A 193 -2.57 -17.93 -25.89
N PRO A 194 -3.47 -18.81 -25.40
CA PRO A 194 -3.61 -20.15 -25.95
C PRO A 194 -4.07 -20.07 -27.41
N THR A 195 -3.44 -20.86 -28.27
CA THR A 195 -3.94 -21.09 -29.63
C THR A 195 -5.01 -22.18 -29.58
N LEU A 196 -5.91 -22.21 -30.58
CA LEU A 196 -7.00 -23.21 -30.68
C LEU A 196 -6.52 -24.68 -30.70
N GLU A 197 -5.23 -24.92 -30.93
CA GLU A 197 -4.59 -26.24 -30.92
C GLU A 197 -3.97 -26.62 -29.56
N SER A 198 -3.87 -25.67 -28.64
CA SER A 198 -3.29 -25.83 -27.30
C SER A 198 -4.36 -25.83 -26.22
N ASP A 199 -4.17 -26.64 -25.17
CA ASP A 199 -5.06 -26.74 -24.01
C ASP A 199 -5.35 -25.32 -23.43
N PRO A 200 -6.59 -24.92 -23.11
CA PRO A 200 -6.91 -23.61 -22.51
C PRO A 200 -6.08 -23.24 -21.26
N PHE A 201 -5.39 -24.20 -20.63
CA PHE A 201 -4.45 -23.98 -19.52
C PHE A 201 -3.01 -23.61 -19.96
N THR A 202 -2.74 -23.40 -21.25
CA THR A 202 -1.42 -23.04 -21.78
C THR A 202 -1.14 -21.54 -21.84
N ALA A 203 -2.07 -20.72 -21.34
CA ALA A 203 -1.86 -19.28 -21.27
C ALA A 203 -0.72 -18.98 -20.30
N ASP A 204 0.37 -18.41 -20.80
CA ASP A 204 1.62 -18.25 -20.06
C ASP A 204 2.09 -16.80 -20.06
N LEU A 205 2.95 -16.50 -19.09
CA LEU A 205 3.65 -15.23 -18.98
C LEU A 205 5.14 -15.48 -19.25
N ILE A 206 5.65 -14.91 -20.34
CA ILE A 206 7.07 -14.94 -20.67
C ILE A 206 7.71 -13.63 -20.24
N VAL A 207 8.66 -13.73 -19.32
CA VAL A 207 9.50 -12.62 -18.87
C VAL A 207 10.82 -12.68 -19.61
N GLN A 208 11.24 -11.57 -20.22
CA GLN A 208 12.51 -11.43 -20.92
C GLN A 208 13.40 -10.42 -20.18
N LEU A 209 14.60 -10.85 -19.80
CA LEU A 209 15.62 -10.02 -19.17
C LEU A 209 16.85 -9.94 -20.08
N GLU A 210 17.32 -8.73 -20.34
CA GLU A 210 18.59 -8.51 -21.05
C GLU A 210 19.77 -8.63 -20.07
N ARG A 211 20.69 -9.55 -20.37
CA ARG A 211 21.93 -9.76 -19.63
C ARG A 211 23.05 -8.90 -20.19
N GLY A 212 24.10 -8.73 -19.37
CA GLY A 212 25.36 -8.13 -19.82
C GLY A 212 25.89 -8.89 -21.04
N GLY A 213 26.25 -8.16 -22.11
CA GLY A 213 26.71 -8.76 -23.36
C GLY A 213 25.61 -9.03 -24.41
N GLY A 214 24.35 -8.69 -24.12
CA GLY A 214 23.25 -8.76 -25.10
C GLY A 214 22.51 -10.11 -25.14
N GLU A 215 22.89 -11.07 -24.29
CA GLU A 215 22.14 -12.32 -24.12
C GLU A 215 20.78 -12.05 -23.47
N ARG A 216 19.74 -12.80 -23.87
CA ARG A 216 18.40 -12.68 -23.30
C ARG A 216 18.04 -13.92 -22.51
N LEU A 217 17.77 -13.73 -21.22
CA LEU A 217 17.15 -14.77 -20.39
C LEU A 217 15.64 -14.68 -20.60
N GLN A 218 15.03 -15.79 -21.02
CA GLN A 218 13.57 -15.92 -21.09
C GLN A 218 13.11 -16.90 -20.00
N VAL A 219 12.13 -16.47 -19.21
CA VAL A 219 11.56 -17.25 -18.13
C VAL A 219 10.07 -17.38 -18.35
N SER A 220 9.58 -18.63 -18.45
CA SER A 220 8.15 -18.95 -18.50
C SER A 220 7.63 -19.04 -17.07
N CYS A 221 6.50 -18.39 -16.79
CA CYS A 221 5.87 -18.46 -15.48
C CYS A 221 5.47 -19.91 -15.17
N LEU A 222 4.69 -20.55 -16.04
CA LEU A 222 4.18 -21.91 -15.78
C LEU A 222 5.30 -22.94 -15.57
N SER A 223 6.42 -22.84 -16.30
CA SER A 223 7.56 -23.77 -16.12
C SER A 223 8.29 -23.61 -14.80
N MET A 224 8.26 -22.41 -14.21
CA MET A 224 8.91 -22.13 -12.93
C MET A 224 8.13 -22.73 -11.77
N PHE A 225 6.81 -22.69 -11.86
CA PHE A 225 5.93 -23.07 -10.77
C PHE A 225 5.61 -24.55 -10.67
N SER A 226 5.71 -25.28 -11.77
CA SER A 226 5.67 -26.74 -11.71
C SER A 226 6.84 -27.34 -10.92
N ASN A 227 7.95 -26.60 -10.75
CA ASN A 227 9.20 -27.12 -10.20
C ASN A 227 9.67 -26.46 -8.89
N ASN A 228 9.31 -25.19 -8.59
CA ASN A 228 10.02 -24.38 -7.56
C ASN A 228 9.11 -23.46 -6.69
N ASP A 229 7.84 -23.79 -6.45
CA ASP A 229 6.86 -22.90 -5.77
C ASP A 229 7.34 -22.36 -4.39
N ASP A 230 8.01 -23.19 -3.58
CA ASP A 230 8.53 -22.79 -2.26
C ASP A 230 9.72 -21.81 -2.32
N LEU A 231 10.49 -21.80 -3.42
CA LEU A 231 11.72 -21.00 -3.56
C LEU A 231 11.47 -19.56 -4.00
N LEU A 232 10.25 -19.25 -4.46
CA LEU A 232 9.91 -17.91 -4.94
C LEU A 232 9.62 -16.90 -3.83
N HIS A 233 9.51 -17.39 -2.59
CA HIS A 233 9.32 -16.57 -1.39
C HIS A 233 10.64 -16.18 -0.69
N ASP A 234 11.76 -16.83 -1.02
CA ASP A 234 13.06 -16.53 -0.42
C ASP A 234 14.06 -16.01 -1.46
N TYR A 235 14.22 -14.68 -1.47
CA TYR A 235 15.15 -13.97 -2.35
C TYR A 235 16.64 -14.30 -2.12
N LYS A 236 16.95 -15.11 -1.09
CA LYS A 236 18.31 -15.60 -0.81
C LYS A 236 18.50 -17.09 -1.13
N ALA A 237 17.43 -17.86 -1.37
CA ALA A 237 17.51 -19.33 -1.31
C ALA A 237 17.92 -20.04 -2.60
N SER A 238 17.80 -19.42 -3.78
CA SER A 238 17.98 -20.14 -5.03
C SER A 238 19.19 -19.68 -5.81
N ASP A 239 20.07 -20.62 -6.16
CA ASP A 239 21.15 -20.44 -7.13
C ASP A 239 20.70 -20.60 -8.59
N ASP A 240 19.44 -21.00 -8.80
CA ASP A 240 18.87 -21.14 -10.13
C ASP A 240 18.66 -19.77 -10.78
N GLU A 241 19.34 -19.56 -11.90
CA GLU A 241 19.26 -18.34 -12.71
C GLU A 241 17.85 -18.01 -13.19
N GLN A 242 17.01 -19.01 -13.48
CA GLN A 242 15.62 -18.76 -13.87
C GLN A 242 14.82 -18.26 -12.67
N VAL A 243 15.05 -18.80 -11.47
CA VAL A 243 14.37 -18.38 -10.23
C VAL A 243 14.78 -16.96 -9.88
N LYS A 244 16.07 -16.65 -9.92
CA LYS A 244 16.58 -15.28 -9.74
C LYS A 244 15.98 -14.31 -10.77
N GLY A 245 15.90 -14.71 -12.03
CA GLY A 245 15.30 -13.92 -13.11
C GLY A 245 13.81 -13.63 -12.87
N PHE A 246 13.05 -14.61 -12.40
CA PHE A 246 11.63 -14.41 -12.08
C PHE A 246 11.43 -13.58 -10.80
N GLN A 247 12.22 -13.80 -9.75
CA GLN A 247 12.22 -12.97 -8.55
C GLN A 247 12.55 -11.51 -8.88
N TYR A 248 13.49 -11.27 -9.80
CA TYR A 248 13.80 -9.93 -10.29
C TYR A 248 12.58 -9.26 -10.91
N TYR A 249 11.79 -10.00 -11.70
CA TYR A 249 10.53 -9.52 -12.25
C TYR A 249 9.47 -9.24 -11.18
N LEU A 250 9.31 -10.10 -10.17
CA LEU A 250 8.41 -9.84 -9.04
C LEU A 250 8.79 -8.52 -8.33
N CYS A 251 10.07 -8.31 -8.04
CA CYS A 251 10.54 -7.05 -7.45
C CYS A 251 10.37 -5.85 -8.40
N MET A 252 10.41 -6.06 -9.72
CA MET A 252 10.12 -5.02 -10.71
C MET A 252 8.64 -4.59 -10.64
N LEU A 253 7.70 -5.53 -10.52
CA LEU A 253 6.28 -5.21 -10.34
C LEU A 253 6.03 -4.42 -9.04
N GLU A 254 6.69 -4.81 -7.94
CA GLU A 254 6.67 -4.05 -6.69
C GLU A 254 7.20 -2.62 -6.88
N LEU A 255 8.34 -2.49 -7.55
CA LEU A 255 8.96 -1.20 -7.81
C LEU A 255 8.08 -0.31 -8.68
N MET A 256 7.48 -0.85 -9.75
CA MET A 256 6.54 -0.13 -10.60
C MET A 256 5.38 0.42 -9.76
N SER A 257 4.77 -0.42 -8.92
CA SER A 257 3.68 0.01 -8.02
C SER A 257 4.13 1.09 -7.05
N ALA A 258 5.33 0.96 -6.46
CA ALA A 258 5.89 1.95 -5.54
C ALA A 258 6.20 3.30 -6.22
N VAL A 259 6.62 3.30 -7.48
CA VAL A 259 6.91 4.51 -8.26
C VAL A 259 5.63 5.27 -8.64
N VAL A 260 4.54 4.57 -8.94
CA VAL A 260 3.23 5.21 -9.25
C VAL A 260 2.39 5.54 -8.00
N HIS A 261 2.78 5.00 -6.85
CA HIS A 261 2.07 5.15 -5.58
C HIS A 261 1.77 6.62 -5.24
N GLY A 262 0.59 6.88 -4.66
CA GLY A 262 0.20 8.24 -4.29
C GLY A 262 -0.16 9.14 -5.47
N ARG A 263 -0.64 8.55 -6.58
CA ARG A 263 -1.12 9.25 -7.79
C ARG A 263 -0.02 10.02 -8.52
N HIS A 264 1.16 9.42 -8.68
CA HIS A 264 2.29 10.05 -9.35
C HIS A 264 2.07 10.12 -10.87
N LYS A 265 1.41 11.21 -11.34
CA LYS A 265 0.94 11.36 -12.72
C LYS A 265 2.02 11.08 -13.78
N GLN A 266 3.22 11.66 -13.63
CA GLN A 266 4.30 11.46 -14.61
C GLN A 266 4.73 9.99 -14.76
N ALA A 267 4.65 9.22 -13.68
CA ALA A 267 4.99 7.80 -13.73
C ALA A 267 3.84 7.00 -14.35
N ALA A 268 2.60 7.31 -13.98
CA ALA A 268 1.43 6.69 -14.58
C ALA A 268 1.38 6.93 -16.11
N ASP A 269 1.59 8.17 -16.55
CA ASP A 269 1.63 8.54 -17.97
C ASP A 269 2.75 7.79 -18.71
N PHE A 270 3.93 7.62 -18.09
CA PHE A 270 5.03 6.85 -18.65
C PHE A 270 4.68 5.36 -18.83
N PHE A 271 4.11 4.72 -17.81
CA PHE A 271 3.74 3.31 -17.89
C PHE A 271 2.55 3.08 -18.84
N GLU A 272 1.65 4.06 -18.99
CA GLU A 272 0.58 4.01 -19.99
C GLU A 272 1.13 4.07 -21.42
N GLN A 273 2.17 4.87 -21.67
CA GLN A 273 2.87 4.92 -22.96
C GLN A 273 3.67 3.65 -23.27
N GLU A 274 4.25 3.02 -22.24
CA GLU A 274 5.08 1.82 -22.37
C GLU A 274 4.34 0.52 -21.99
N GLN A 275 3.00 0.53 -22.05
CA GLN A 275 2.15 -0.56 -21.57
C GLN A 275 2.41 -1.91 -22.26
N GLU A 276 2.79 -1.89 -23.54
CA GLU A 276 3.12 -3.09 -24.30
C GLU A 276 4.43 -3.74 -23.85
N TYR A 277 5.42 -2.92 -23.47
CA TYR A 277 6.73 -3.41 -23.06
C TYR A 277 6.70 -4.05 -21.67
N PHE A 278 5.99 -3.41 -20.74
CA PHE A 278 5.86 -3.86 -19.36
C PHE A 278 4.66 -4.80 -19.12
N ALA A 279 3.82 -5.02 -20.13
CA ALA A 279 2.53 -5.72 -20.01
C ALA A 279 1.69 -5.20 -18.81
N CYS A 280 1.60 -3.87 -18.67
CA CYS A 280 0.91 -3.22 -17.57
C CYS A 280 -0.41 -2.55 -17.98
N SER A 281 -0.93 -2.91 -19.16
CA SER A 281 -2.28 -2.51 -19.56
C SER A 281 -3.31 -3.09 -18.58
N TYR A 282 -4.50 -2.50 -18.55
CA TYR A 282 -5.57 -2.97 -17.67
C TYR A 282 -5.89 -4.46 -17.88
N ASN A 283 -5.98 -4.90 -19.14
CA ASN A 283 -6.34 -6.27 -19.50
C ASN A 283 -5.22 -7.27 -19.14
N ASP A 284 -3.96 -6.88 -19.34
CA ASP A 284 -2.80 -7.70 -19.00
C ASP A 284 -2.74 -7.98 -17.49
N LEU A 285 -2.87 -6.92 -16.69
CA LEU A 285 -2.88 -7.04 -15.23
C LEU A 285 -4.11 -7.80 -14.73
N LEU A 286 -5.29 -7.55 -15.31
CA LEU A 286 -6.51 -8.29 -14.95
C LEU A 286 -6.36 -9.79 -15.29
N PHE A 287 -5.74 -10.12 -16.42
CA PHE A 287 -5.43 -11.50 -16.81
C PHE A 287 -4.55 -12.16 -15.75
N LEU A 288 -3.46 -11.51 -15.32
CA LEU A 288 -2.60 -12.03 -14.24
C LEU A 288 -3.38 -12.29 -12.97
N VAL A 289 -4.21 -11.32 -12.54
CA VAL A 289 -5.01 -11.43 -11.30
C VAL A 289 -6.02 -12.59 -11.39
N LYS A 290 -6.65 -12.80 -12.55
CA LYS A 290 -7.67 -13.83 -12.75
C LYS A 290 -7.14 -15.24 -12.91
N HIS A 291 -5.93 -15.40 -13.45
CA HIS A 291 -5.40 -16.71 -13.85
C HIS A 291 -5.12 -17.59 -12.62
N GLU A 292 -5.93 -18.62 -12.40
CA GLU A 292 -5.87 -19.44 -11.19
C GLU A 292 -4.64 -20.34 -11.11
N ALA A 293 -4.03 -20.69 -12.26
CA ALA A 293 -2.77 -21.44 -12.29
C ALA A 293 -1.54 -20.56 -12.02
N PHE A 294 -1.71 -19.22 -11.97
CA PHE A 294 -0.62 -18.34 -11.59
C PHE A 294 -0.52 -18.16 -10.08
N PRO A 295 0.68 -17.83 -9.58
CA PRO A 295 0.90 -18.06 -8.15
C PRO A 295 0.58 -16.84 -7.35
N TRP A 296 0.22 -17.10 -6.11
CA TRP A 296 -0.49 -16.12 -5.31
C TRP A 296 0.31 -14.82 -5.16
N ILE A 297 1.64 -14.89 -5.06
CA ILE A 297 2.49 -13.70 -4.98
C ILE A 297 2.45 -12.86 -6.27
N LEU A 298 2.56 -13.48 -7.45
CA LEU A 298 2.45 -12.76 -8.72
C LEU A 298 1.09 -12.07 -8.83
N ARG A 299 0.02 -12.80 -8.51
CA ARG A 299 -1.35 -12.28 -8.53
C ARG A 299 -1.54 -11.13 -7.54
N ALA A 300 -0.91 -11.21 -6.37
CA ALA A 300 -0.93 -10.17 -5.35
C ALA A 300 -0.23 -8.89 -5.82
N LEU A 301 0.95 -9.03 -6.42
CA LEU A 301 1.73 -7.91 -6.95
C LEU A 301 1.04 -7.28 -8.17
N ALA A 302 0.49 -8.08 -9.07
CA ALA A 302 -0.32 -7.61 -10.18
C ALA A 302 -1.58 -6.86 -9.69
N SER A 303 -2.25 -7.35 -8.64
CA SER A 303 -3.40 -6.66 -8.02
C SER A 303 -3.00 -5.29 -7.47
N ASN A 304 -1.84 -5.19 -6.84
CA ASN A 304 -1.32 -3.94 -6.28
C ASN A 304 -0.96 -2.92 -7.38
N LEU A 305 -0.31 -3.39 -8.45
CA LEU A 305 0.02 -2.55 -9.61
C LEU A 305 -1.25 -2.10 -10.36
N LEU A 306 -2.22 -3.01 -10.55
CA LEU A 306 -3.53 -2.71 -11.13
C LEU A 306 -4.26 -1.63 -10.33
N CYS A 307 -4.25 -1.76 -8.99
CA CYS A 307 -4.79 -0.76 -8.09
C CYS A 307 -4.12 0.61 -8.31
N SER A 308 -2.79 0.63 -8.30
CA SER A 308 -2.01 1.87 -8.34
C SER A 308 -2.09 2.61 -9.68
N LEU A 309 -2.14 1.87 -10.80
CA LEU A 309 -2.18 2.44 -12.16
C LEU A 309 -3.60 2.79 -12.62
N HIS A 310 -4.58 1.95 -12.30
CA HIS A 310 -5.90 2.00 -12.94
C HIS A 310 -7.06 2.33 -11.98
N VAL A 311 -6.92 2.07 -10.67
CA VAL A 311 -7.97 2.38 -9.67
C VAL A 311 -7.68 3.68 -8.94
N ASP A 312 -6.45 3.88 -8.45
CA ASP A 312 -6.00 5.11 -7.81
C ASP A 312 -5.45 6.11 -8.85
N LYS A 313 -6.03 6.12 -10.06
CA LYS A 313 -5.71 7.05 -11.15
C LYS A 313 -6.47 8.36 -10.95
N HIS A 314 -5.85 9.51 -11.26
CA HIS A 314 -6.62 10.74 -11.46
C HIS A 314 -7.54 10.58 -12.70
N PRO A 315 -8.81 11.03 -12.68
CA PRO A 315 -9.43 11.99 -11.77
C PRO A 315 -10.28 11.37 -10.64
N HIS A 316 -10.09 10.11 -10.26
CA HIS A 316 -10.94 9.46 -9.25
C HIS A 316 -10.85 10.16 -7.88
N HIS A 317 -11.91 10.89 -7.52
CA HIS A 317 -12.03 11.53 -6.22
C HIS A 317 -12.63 10.55 -5.19
N PRO A 318 -12.08 10.50 -3.96
CA PRO A 318 -12.64 9.69 -2.90
C PRO A 318 -14.07 10.12 -2.59
N VAL A 319 -14.94 9.16 -2.28
CA VAL A 319 -16.32 9.39 -1.86
C VAL A 319 -16.31 9.93 -0.43
N ASP A 320 -16.98 11.06 -0.21
CA ASP A 320 -17.37 11.46 1.14
C ASP A 320 -18.46 10.50 1.64
N THR A 321 -18.14 9.68 2.64
CA THR A 321 -19.07 8.70 3.21
C THR A 321 -20.23 9.37 3.94
N ILE A 322 -20.00 10.55 4.53
CA ILE A 322 -21.00 11.35 5.25
C ILE A 322 -21.02 12.77 4.67
N GLN A 323 -22.18 13.19 4.16
CA GLN A 323 -22.37 14.56 3.67
C GLN A 323 -22.83 15.46 4.81
N LEU A 324 -21.90 16.30 5.28
CA LEU A 324 -22.16 17.26 6.36
C LEU A 324 -22.91 18.51 5.89
N VAL A 325 -22.77 18.87 4.61
CA VAL A 325 -23.45 20.02 4.02
C VAL A 325 -24.62 19.52 3.18
N ARG A 326 -25.83 20.01 3.49
CA ARG A 326 -27.06 19.68 2.77
C ARG A 326 -27.70 20.96 2.26
N THR A 327 -28.13 20.94 1.01
CA THR A 327 -28.85 22.06 0.41
C THR A 327 -30.35 21.82 0.53
N TRP A 328 -31.03 22.69 1.27
CA TRP A 328 -32.48 22.67 1.35
C TRP A 328 -33.06 23.23 0.06
N THR A 329 -33.63 22.39 -0.80
CA THR A 329 -34.80 22.64 -1.66
C THR A 329 -34.83 21.67 -2.84
N ARG A 330 -35.94 20.93 -2.96
CA ARG A 330 -36.38 20.31 -4.23
C ARG A 330 -36.50 21.31 -5.39
N LEU A 331 -36.60 22.61 -5.11
CA LEU A 331 -36.68 23.71 -6.10
C LEU A 331 -35.30 24.11 -6.67
N HIS A 332 -34.23 24.10 -5.87
CA HIS A 332 -32.86 24.28 -6.38
C HIS A 332 -32.25 22.99 -6.92
N GLU A 333 -32.76 21.81 -6.57
CA GLU A 333 -32.31 20.60 -7.28
C GLU A 333 -32.58 20.70 -8.77
N ALA A 334 -33.70 21.28 -9.24
CA ALA A 334 -33.93 21.49 -10.67
C ALA A 334 -33.02 22.60 -11.28
N LEU A 335 -32.93 23.77 -10.64
CA LEU A 335 -32.18 24.93 -11.15
C LEU A 335 -30.65 24.82 -10.97
N ALA A 336 -30.19 24.33 -9.82
CA ALA A 336 -28.78 24.04 -9.58
C ALA A 336 -28.31 22.79 -10.32
N ASN A 337 -29.22 21.85 -10.67
CA ASN A 337 -28.88 20.81 -11.65
C ASN A 337 -28.62 21.42 -13.02
N GLU A 338 -29.38 22.41 -13.49
CA GLU A 338 -29.15 23.08 -14.79
C GLU A 338 -27.86 23.93 -14.82
N GLU A 339 -27.58 24.71 -13.78
CA GLU A 339 -26.34 25.51 -13.72
C GLU A 339 -25.09 24.66 -13.45
N LYS A 340 -25.17 23.61 -12.61
CA LYS A 340 -24.10 22.62 -12.47
C LYS A 340 -23.97 21.74 -13.71
N LEU A 341 -25.04 21.49 -14.48
CA LEU A 341 -24.98 20.83 -15.79
C LEU A 341 -24.19 21.66 -16.80
N ARG A 342 -24.32 22.98 -16.78
CA ARG A 342 -23.53 23.87 -17.67
C ARG A 342 -22.07 23.98 -17.21
N ALA A 343 -21.82 24.15 -15.92
CA ALA A 343 -20.46 24.26 -15.38
C ALA A 343 -19.69 22.92 -15.38
N ARG A 344 -20.37 21.78 -15.24
CA ARG A 344 -19.74 20.44 -15.29
C ARG A 344 -19.74 19.81 -16.66
N ARG A 345 -20.50 20.29 -17.67
CA ARG A 345 -20.34 19.79 -19.05
C ARG A 345 -18.96 20.10 -19.64
N GLU A 346 -18.25 21.10 -19.10
CA GLU A 346 -16.85 21.37 -19.43
C GLU A 346 -15.87 20.42 -18.71
N ASP A 347 -16.27 19.80 -17.60
CA ASP A 347 -15.46 18.86 -16.79
C ASP A 347 -15.91 17.37 -16.87
N ALA A 348 -17.08 17.07 -17.46
CA ALA A 348 -17.73 15.75 -17.47
C ALA A 348 -17.35 14.85 -18.65
N VAL A 349 -16.17 15.07 -19.22
CA VAL A 349 -15.52 14.05 -20.04
C VAL A 349 -14.79 13.13 -19.05
N ASP A 350 -15.25 11.89 -18.90
CA ASP A 350 -14.65 10.81 -18.08
C ASP A 350 -15.04 10.66 -16.59
N HIS A 351 -16.32 10.84 -16.23
CA HIS A 351 -16.85 10.41 -14.91
C HIS A 351 -17.66 9.11 -14.91
N ASN A 352 -17.83 8.47 -16.07
CA ASN A 352 -18.32 7.10 -16.10
C ASN A 352 -17.25 6.19 -15.50
N LEU A 353 -17.60 5.49 -14.41
CA LEU A 353 -16.77 4.42 -13.88
C LEU A 353 -16.42 3.50 -15.06
N PRO A 354 -15.13 3.29 -15.41
CA PRO A 354 -14.78 2.51 -16.59
C PRO A 354 -15.52 1.18 -16.54
N GLY A 355 -16.22 0.78 -17.62
CA GLY A 355 -16.95 -0.50 -17.67
C GLY A 355 -16.09 -1.68 -17.23
N ASN A 356 -14.79 -1.57 -17.49
CA ASN A 356 -13.70 -2.42 -17.04
C ASN A 356 -13.70 -2.69 -15.52
N LEU A 357 -13.90 -1.67 -14.66
CA LEU A 357 -13.89 -1.84 -13.20
C LEU A 357 -15.05 -2.69 -12.66
N ARG A 358 -16.13 -2.85 -13.43
CA ARG A 358 -17.23 -3.76 -13.06
C ARG A 358 -16.78 -5.22 -13.04
N GLU A 359 -16.02 -5.62 -14.06
CA GLU A 359 -15.47 -6.97 -14.17
C GLU A 359 -14.47 -7.25 -13.04
N LEU A 360 -13.62 -6.27 -12.72
CA LEU A 360 -12.71 -6.37 -11.58
C LEU A 360 -13.47 -6.49 -10.26
N ARG A 361 -14.52 -5.69 -10.06
CA ARG A 361 -15.37 -5.72 -8.86
C ARG A 361 -15.97 -7.12 -8.64
N GLU A 362 -16.51 -7.71 -9.70
CA GLU A 362 -17.09 -9.06 -9.65
C GLU A 362 -16.03 -10.13 -9.32
N HIS A 363 -14.85 -10.02 -9.93
CA HIS A 363 -13.74 -10.94 -9.64
C HIS A 363 -13.27 -10.82 -8.18
N VAL A 364 -13.08 -9.60 -7.68
CA VAL A 364 -12.64 -9.34 -6.29
C VAL A 364 -13.65 -9.92 -5.30
N LEU A 365 -14.95 -9.63 -5.47
CA LEU A 365 -16.00 -10.17 -4.59
C LEU A 365 -16.08 -11.69 -4.63
N SER A 366 -16.04 -12.29 -5.83
CA SER A 366 -16.08 -13.74 -5.99
C SER A 366 -14.87 -14.41 -5.32
N THR A 367 -13.68 -13.86 -5.51
CA THR A 367 -12.43 -14.44 -4.99
C THR A 367 -12.31 -14.27 -3.48
N MET A 368 -12.63 -13.08 -2.94
CA MET A 368 -12.65 -12.87 -1.49
C MET A 368 -13.65 -13.81 -0.81
N LYS A 369 -14.82 -14.05 -1.40
CA LYS A 369 -15.79 -15.04 -0.91
C LYS A 369 -15.28 -16.48 -0.98
N LYS A 370 -14.49 -16.85 -2.00
CA LYS A 370 -13.82 -18.16 -2.04
C LYS A 370 -12.78 -18.29 -0.91
N CYS A 371 -12.08 -17.20 -0.58
CA CYS A 371 -11.06 -17.17 0.46
C CYS A 371 -11.62 -17.12 1.89
N SER A 372 -12.84 -16.59 2.10
CA SER A 372 -13.43 -16.47 3.44
C SER A 372 -13.73 -17.81 4.12
N ASN A 373 -13.84 -18.89 3.35
CA ASN A 373 -14.09 -20.24 3.86
C ASN A 373 -12.81 -21.05 4.15
N VAL A 374 -11.63 -20.44 4.06
CA VAL A 374 -10.35 -21.13 4.20
C VAL A 374 -9.62 -20.62 5.45
N GLN A 375 -8.96 -21.52 6.19
CA GLN A 375 -8.10 -21.12 7.31
C GLN A 375 -7.02 -20.14 6.81
N LEU A 376 -6.97 -18.96 7.42
CA LEU A 376 -5.94 -17.97 7.14
C LEU A 376 -4.62 -18.48 7.72
N ASP A 377 -3.70 -18.86 6.84
CA ASP A 377 -2.34 -19.26 7.18
C ASP A 377 -1.33 -18.22 6.69
N LEU A 378 -0.04 -18.47 6.86
CA LEU A 378 1.03 -17.57 6.43
C LEU A 378 1.42 -17.73 4.96
N THR A 379 0.54 -18.34 4.13
CA THR A 379 0.86 -18.63 2.73
C THR A 379 0.68 -17.43 1.82
N GLY A 380 1.21 -17.54 0.60
CA GLY A 380 0.98 -16.55 -0.46
C GLY A 380 -0.50 -16.27 -0.72
N LYS A 381 -1.40 -17.22 -0.42
CA LYS A 381 -2.86 -17.04 -0.57
C LYS A 381 -3.40 -15.97 0.37
N THR A 382 -2.91 -15.89 1.61
CA THR A 382 -3.30 -14.84 2.56
C THR A 382 -2.81 -13.48 2.10
N ILE A 383 -1.58 -13.39 1.57
CA ILE A 383 -1.04 -12.16 0.97
C ILE A 383 -1.90 -11.71 -0.22
N TYR A 384 -2.27 -12.64 -1.11
CA TYR A 384 -3.15 -12.33 -2.22
C TYR A 384 -4.53 -11.84 -1.75
N THR A 385 -5.11 -12.50 -0.75
CA THR A 385 -6.41 -12.12 -0.18
C THR A 385 -6.34 -10.72 0.47
N GLN A 386 -5.25 -10.42 1.18
CA GLN A 386 -4.97 -9.10 1.73
C GLN A 386 -4.90 -8.03 0.63
N ARG A 387 -4.20 -8.29 -0.48
CA ARG A 387 -4.15 -7.35 -1.62
C ARG A 387 -5.48 -7.18 -2.34
N LEU A 388 -6.29 -8.23 -2.43
CA LEU A 388 -7.65 -8.12 -2.97
C LEU A 388 -8.56 -7.30 -2.06
N ALA A 389 -8.44 -7.44 -0.74
CA ALA A 389 -9.18 -6.63 0.22
C ALA A 389 -8.76 -5.15 0.14
N ASP A 390 -7.46 -4.86 0.03
CA ASP A 390 -6.94 -3.51 -0.20
C ASP A 390 -7.51 -2.90 -1.49
N LEU A 391 -7.47 -3.67 -2.59
CA LEU A 391 -8.05 -3.26 -3.87
C LEU A 391 -9.56 -3.00 -3.75
N CYS A 392 -10.28 -3.87 -3.04
CA CYS A 392 -11.71 -3.71 -2.77
C CYS A 392 -11.99 -2.40 -2.02
N LEU A 393 -11.23 -2.11 -0.96
CA LEU A 393 -11.34 -0.87 -0.20
C LEU A 393 -11.07 0.36 -1.08
N ARG A 394 -10.05 0.33 -1.95
CA ARG A 394 -9.76 1.43 -2.87
C ARG A 394 -10.87 1.63 -3.90
N MET A 395 -11.41 0.55 -4.45
CA MET A 395 -12.57 0.59 -5.34
C MET A 395 -13.82 1.14 -4.62
N LEU A 396 -14.01 0.79 -3.35
CA LEU A 396 -15.09 1.30 -2.50
C LEU A 396 -14.96 2.81 -2.27
N VAL A 397 -13.76 3.28 -1.92
CA VAL A 397 -13.43 4.69 -1.71
C VAL A 397 -13.57 5.51 -3.01
N VAL A 398 -13.23 4.95 -4.17
CA VAL A 398 -13.44 5.62 -5.47
C VAL A 398 -14.92 5.54 -5.90
N GLY A 399 -15.71 4.70 -5.24
CA GLY A 399 -17.15 4.56 -5.40
C GLY A 399 -17.60 3.62 -6.51
N CYS A 400 -16.81 2.59 -6.80
CA CYS A 400 -17.16 1.51 -7.74
C CYS A 400 -18.39 0.68 -7.33
N PHE A 401 -18.89 0.87 -6.11
CA PHE A 401 -20.09 0.21 -5.55
C PHE A 401 -21.33 1.10 -5.56
N HIS A 402 -21.29 2.23 -6.27
CA HIS A 402 -22.43 3.12 -6.43
C HIS A 402 -23.12 2.92 -7.79
N LYS A 403 -24.42 3.19 -7.82
CA LYS A 403 -25.17 3.39 -9.06
C LYS A 403 -24.89 4.79 -9.62
N TYR A 404 -24.83 4.85 -10.94
CA TYR A 404 -24.63 6.07 -11.69
C TYR A 404 -25.86 6.31 -12.58
N ASP A 405 -26.35 7.56 -12.63
CA ASP A 405 -27.41 7.99 -13.56
C ASP A 405 -26.90 7.96 -15.02
N GLU A 406 -27.81 8.10 -15.98
CA GLU A 406 -27.48 8.15 -17.42
C GLU A 406 -26.56 9.34 -17.80
N GLY A 407 -26.44 10.35 -16.94
CA GLY A 407 -25.51 11.47 -17.03
C GLY A 407 -24.20 11.29 -16.26
N GLY A 408 -23.90 10.09 -15.74
CA GLY A 408 -22.69 9.78 -14.98
C GLY A 408 -22.68 10.33 -13.55
N ARG A 409 -23.82 10.80 -13.01
CA ARG A 409 -23.93 11.24 -11.62
C ARG A 409 -24.12 10.05 -10.69
N ARG A 410 -23.38 10.04 -9.60
CA ARG A 410 -23.53 9.07 -8.53
C ARG A 410 -24.88 9.29 -7.82
N GLU A 411 -25.77 8.31 -7.89
CA GLU A 411 -27.10 8.38 -7.28
C GLU A 411 -27.13 7.75 -5.88
N ILE A 412 -27.00 6.43 -5.79
CA ILE A 412 -27.24 5.65 -4.57
C ILE A 412 -26.28 4.44 -4.55
N MET A 413 -25.83 4.03 -3.37
CA MET A 413 -25.03 2.80 -3.23
C MET A 413 -25.84 1.54 -3.58
N GLU A 414 -25.19 0.53 -4.18
CA GLU A 414 -25.81 -0.76 -4.44
C GLU A 414 -25.95 -1.59 -3.14
N GLU A 415 -27.06 -1.43 -2.41
CA GLU A 415 -27.29 -2.08 -1.10
C GLU A 415 -27.04 -3.60 -1.10
N THR A 416 -27.49 -4.31 -2.15
CA THR A 416 -27.31 -5.77 -2.27
C THR A 416 -25.83 -6.16 -2.35
N ARG A 417 -25.00 -5.33 -2.98
CA ARG A 417 -23.55 -5.57 -3.09
C ARG A 417 -22.82 -5.20 -1.81
N LEU A 418 -23.29 -4.18 -1.09
CA LEU A 418 -22.72 -3.84 0.22
C LEU A 418 -23.01 -4.90 1.26
N ALA A 419 -24.24 -5.43 1.29
CA ALA A 419 -24.58 -6.54 2.17
C ALA A 419 -23.72 -7.79 1.88
N GLN A 420 -23.44 -8.07 0.60
CA GLN A 420 -22.50 -9.11 0.20
C GLN A 420 -21.09 -8.82 0.72
N LEU A 421 -20.58 -7.59 0.54
CA LEU A 421 -19.24 -7.20 0.98
C LEU A 421 -19.09 -7.23 2.50
N GLU A 422 -20.11 -6.80 3.24
CA GLU A 422 -20.17 -6.86 4.70
C GLU A 422 -20.10 -8.30 5.18
N SER A 423 -20.92 -9.20 4.61
CA SER A 423 -20.87 -10.64 4.94
C SER A 423 -19.48 -11.20 4.69
N ILE A 424 -18.88 -10.93 3.52
CA ILE A 424 -17.53 -11.42 3.18
C ILE A 424 -16.47 -10.88 4.16
N ALA A 425 -16.54 -9.59 4.50
CA ALA A 425 -15.58 -8.98 5.43
C ALA A 425 -15.72 -9.54 6.85
N LEU A 426 -16.95 -9.79 7.30
CA LEU A 426 -17.21 -10.47 8.57
C LEU A 426 -16.71 -11.91 8.53
N ASP A 427 -17.00 -12.67 7.47
CA ASP A 427 -16.54 -14.06 7.33
C ASP A 427 -14.99 -14.14 7.33
N LEU A 428 -14.30 -13.18 6.70
CA LEU A 428 -12.83 -13.10 6.70
C LEU A 428 -12.27 -12.74 8.08
N LEU A 429 -12.97 -11.91 8.86
CA LEU A 429 -12.61 -11.63 10.26
C LEU A 429 -12.87 -12.84 11.17
N ASP A 430 -13.96 -13.55 10.90
CA ASP A 430 -14.48 -14.67 11.68
C ASP A 430 -13.83 -16.01 11.30
N GLY A 431 -13.02 -16.04 10.24
CA GLY A 431 -12.21 -17.16 9.75
C GLY A 431 -11.24 -17.71 10.81
N ARG A 432 -11.84 -18.37 11.82
CA ARG A 432 -11.34 -19.07 13.01
C ARG A 432 -9.92 -18.68 13.44
N THR A 433 -9.89 -17.59 14.20
CA THR A 433 -8.74 -17.07 14.95
C THR A 433 -8.38 -17.87 16.21
N ASP A 434 -9.04 -18.99 16.47
CA ASP A 434 -8.93 -19.74 17.74
C ASP A 434 -7.64 -20.57 17.90
N HIS A 435 -6.75 -20.57 16.89
CA HIS A 435 -5.52 -21.36 16.92
C HIS A 435 -4.24 -20.57 16.64
N LEU A 436 -4.24 -19.24 16.78
CA LEU A 436 -2.95 -18.56 16.94
C LEU A 436 -2.38 -19.02 18.30
N PRO A 437 -1.27 -19.78 18.35
CA PRO A 437 -0.71 -20.19 19.63
C PRO A 437 -0.13 -18.92 20.27
N PHE A 438 -0.92 -18.28 21.11
CA PHE A 438 -0.40 -17.38 22.13
C PHE A 438 0.07 -18.24 23.31
N GLU A 439 0.97 -19.18 23.05
CA GLU A 439 1.77 -19.76 24.10
C GLU A 439 2.78 -18.69 24.51
N LEU A 440 2.38 -17.87 25.49
CA LEU A 440 3.35 -17.27 26.38
C LEU A 440 4.20 -18.43 26.91
N PRO A 441 5.53 -18.46 26.70
CA PRO A 441 6.35 -19.47 27.31
C PRO A 441 6.06 -19.43 28.81
N ALA A 442 5.63 -20.57 29.35
CA ALA A 442 5.41 -20.72 30.78
C ALA A 442 6.65 -20.20 31.49
N GLN A 443 6.45 -19.23 32.38
CA GLN A 443 7.51 -18.66 33.20
C GLN A 443 8.15 -19.78 34.01
N GLU A 444 9.30 -20.28 33.56
CA GLU A 444 10.27 -20.85 34.47
C GLU A 444 10.99 -19.68 35.13
N GLU A 445 10.67 -19.47 36.40
CA GLU A 445 11.38 -18.57 37.29
C GLU A 445 12.86 -18.98 37.38
N GLN A 446 13.72 -18.34 36.59
CA GLN A 446 15.13 -18.23 36.91
C GLN A 446 15.57 -16.77 36.90
N ALA A 447 15.95 -16.32 38.08
CA ALA A 447 16.49 -15.01 38.35
C ALA A 447 17.76 -14.76 37.53
N GLY A 448 17.67 -13.89 36.52
CA GLY A 448 18.83 -13.48 35.73
C GLY A 448 18.49 -12.53 34.60
N GLY A 449 18.69 -11.22 34.83
CA GLY A 449 18.96 -10.26 33.76
C GLY A 449 17.77 -9.49 33.19
N ALA A 450 17.53 -8.28 33.71
CA ALA A 450 16.70 -7.26 33.07
C ALA A 450 17.14 -6.94 31.62
N SER A 451 18.39 -7.23 31.24
CA SER A 451 18.88 -7.13 29.85
C SER A 451 18.47 -8.31 28.97
N GLN A 452 18.25 -9.50 29.54
CA GLN A 452 17.87 -10.72 28.81
C GLN A 452 16.37 -10.71 28.51
N GLN A 453 15.56 -10.25 29.46
CA GLN A 453 14.13 -9.99 29.27
C GLN A 453 13.86 -8.84 28.26
N LEU A 454 14.74 -7.83 28.17
CA LEU A 454 14.64 -6.79 27.14
C LEU A 454 15.04 -7.31 25.76
N LEU A 455 16.04 -8.20 25.70
CA LEU A 455 16.45 -8.89 24.47
C LEU A 455 15.40 -9.91 23.99
N GLU A 456 14.75 -10.61 24.92
CA GLU A 456 13.63 -11.51 24.64
C GLU A 456 12.38 -10.71 24.25
N ALA A 457 12.08 -9.58 24.88
CA ALA A 457 11.01 -8.68 24.43
C ALA A 457 11.28 -8.07 23.04
N LEU A 458 12.57 -7.89 22.66
CA LEU A 458 12.98 -7.49 21.31
C LEU A 458 12.92 -8.66 20.30
N ARG A 459 13.04 -9.92 20.75
CA ARG A 459 12.83 -11.14 19.95
C ARG A 459 11.34 -11.53 19.82
N LEU A 460 10.53 -11.15 20.81
CA LEU A 460 9.09 -11.37 20.90
C LEU A 460 8.26 -10.23 20.29
N GLN A 461 8.90 -9.21 19.69
CA GLN A 461 8.20 -8.43 18.66
C GLN A 461 7.76 -9.41 17.58
N PRO A 462 6.48 -9.39 17.15
CA PRO A 462 5.93 -10.42 16.28
C PRO A 462 6.91 -10.63 15.14
N SER A 463 7.44 -11.86 15.08
CA SER A 463 8.25 -12.31 13.96
C SER A 463 7.55 -11.90 12.67
N SER A 464 8.33 -11.47 11.69
CA SER A 464 7.92 -11.02 10.34
C SER A 464 6.92 -11.93 9.61
N SER A 465 6.59 -13.08 10.18
CA SER A 465 5.74 -14.11 9.64
C SER A 465 4.23 -13.86 9.87
N ASN A 466 3.77 -13.18 10.92
CA ASN A 466 2.31 -13.02 11.19
C ASN A 466 1.63 -11.78 10.58
N PHE A 467 2.39 -10.90 9.90
CA PHE A 467 1.90 -9.60 9.42
C PHE A 467 0.74 -9.65 8.43
N PRO A 468 0.70 -10.56 7.43
CA PRO A 468 -0.35 -10.56 6.41
C PRO A 468 -1.76 -10.77 6.97
N CYS A 469 -1.91 -11.59 8.01
CA CYS A 469 -3.20 -11.83 8.66
C CYS A 469 -3.69 -10.60 9.44
N TRP A 470 -2.79 -9.89 10.14
CA TRP A 470 -3.14 -8.66 10.86
C TRP A 470 -3.53 -7.55 9.89
N ASP A 471 -2.77 -7.39 8.81
CA ASP A 471 -3.06 -6.39 7.77
C ASP A 471 -4.40 -6.69 7.10
N LEU A 472 -4.69 -7.95 6.75
CA LEU A 472 -5.98 -8.35 6.19
C LEU A 472 -7.15 -7.98 7.14
N LYS A 473 -7.02 -8.28 8.44
CA LYS A 473 -8.03 -7.92 9.43
C LYS A 473 -8.23 -6.41 9.54
N LEU A 474 -7.13 -5.65 9.56
CA LEU A 474 -7.17 -4.20 9.62
C LEU A 474 -7.91 -3.61 8.40
N VAL A 475 -7.67 -4.14 7.22
CA VAL A 475 -8.37 -3.74 5.98
C VAL A 475 -9.84 -4.13 6.02
N CYS A 476 -10.18 -5.32 6.52
CA CYS A 476 -11.58 -5.72 6.72
C CYS A 476 -12.30 -4.77 7.68
N CYS A 477 -11.67 -4.38 8.79
CA CYS A 477 -12.21 -3.37 9.71
C CYS A 477 -12.39 -2.00 9.03
N GLN A 478 -11.47 -1.59 8.16
CA GLN A 478 -11.62 -0.34 7.39
C GLN A 478 -12.78 -0.39 6.40
N ILE A 479 -12.98 -1.53 5.72
CA ILE A 479 -14.14 -1.77 4.85
C ILE A 479 -15.43 -1.65 5.69
N LEU A 480 -15.52 -2.35 6.81
CA LEU A 480 -16.70 -2.30 7.69
C LEU A 480 -16.95 -0.89 8.25
N SER A 481 -15.90 -0.16 8.61
CA SER A 481 -16.01 1.24 9.05
C SER A 481 -16.59 2.12 7.94
N PHE A 482 -16.11 1.97 6.71
CA PHE A 482 -16.65 2.70 5.55
C PHE A 482 -18.14 2.38 5.34
N LEU A 483 -18.51 1.09 5.41
CA LEU A 483 -19.90 0.66 5.27
C LEU A 483 -20.80 1.22 6.38
N LEU A 484 -20.29 1.30 7.61
CA LEU A 484 -21.01 1.90 8.74
C LEU A 484 -21.25 3.39 8.53
N ASP A 485 -20.25 4.14 8.06
CA ASP A 485 -20.41 5.55 7.72
C ASP A 485 -21.49 5.75 6.63
N CYS A 486 -21.48 4.90 5.61
CA CYS A 486 -22.52 4.92 4.57
C CYS A 486 -23.93 4.64 5.13
N ARG A 487 -24.06 3.70 6.07
CA ARG A 487 -25.35 3.44 6.77
C ARG A 487 -25.80 4.64 7.59
N VAL A 488 -24.90 5.29 8.30
CA VAL A 488 -25.19 6.53 9.04
C VAL A 488 -25.70 7.60 8.08
N GLN A 489 -25.07 7.76 6.92
CA GLN A 489 -25.52 8.70 5.90
C GLN A 489 -26.92 8.38 5.37
N LEU A 490 -27.26 7.10 5.16
CA LEU A 490 -28.62 6.68 4.78
C LEU A 490 -29.66 7.02 5.85
N LEU A 491 -29.35 6.73 7.13
CA LEU A 491 -30.24 7.07 8.25
C LEU A 491 -30.43 8.59 8.37
N LEU A 492 -29.37 9.37 8.19
CA LEU A 492 -29.48 10.83 8.14
C LEU A 492 -30.36 11.26 6.96
N ASN A 493 -30.19 10.69 5.76
CA ASN A 493 -31.06 10.98 4.61
C ASN A 493 -32.53 10.70 4.90
N MET A 494 -32.86 9.57 5.53
CA MET A 494 -34.24 9.26 5.91
C MET A 494 -34.78 10.24 6.97
N ALA A 495 -34.01 10.55 8.00
CA ALA A 495 -34.40 11.48 9.05
C ALA A 495 -34.67 12.89 8.49
N PHE A 496 -33.78 13.38 7.62
CA PHE A 496 -33.96 14.68 6.96
C PHE A 496 -35.14 14.66 5.98
N SER A 497 -35.34 13.59 5.19
CA SER A 497 -36.51 13.46 4.32
C SER A 497 -37.81 13.50 5.11
N THR A 498 -37.87 12.75 6.21
CA THR A 498 -39.04 12.72 7.11
C THR A 498 -39.29 14.10 7.70
N TRP A 499 -38.22 14.79 8.10
CA TRP A 499 -38.32 16.13 8.63
C TRP A 499 -38.74 17.17 7.56
N GLU A 500 -38.20 17.09 6.35
CA GLU A 500 -38.63 17.90 5.22
C GLU A 500 -40.11 17.69 4.88
N GLU A 501 -40.58 16.43 4.89
CA GLU A 501 -42.00 16.10 4.72
C GLU A 501 -42.85 16.68 5.84
N LEU A 502 -42.39 16.62 7.10
CA LEU A 502 -43.09 17.23 8.23
C LEU A 502 -43.14 18.76 8.12
N VAL A 503 -42.05 19.39 7.69
CA VAL A 503 -41.98 20.84 7.45
C VAL A 503 -42.90 21.22 6.29
N GLN A 504 -42.92 20.44 5.20
CA GLN A 504 -43.82 20.64 4.05
C GLN A 504 -45.28 20.37 4.40
N ALA A 505 -45.58 19.44 5.30
CA ALA A 505 -46.95 19.10 5.68
C ALA A 505 -47.52 20.08 6.74
N ARG A 506 -46.68 20.61 7.64
CA ARG A 506 -47.13 21.43 8.79
C ARG A 506 -46.82 22.92 8.66
N ILE A 507 -45.67 23.27 8.09
CA ILE A 507 -45.17 24.65 8.04
C ILE A 507 -45.37 25.26 6.65
N ALA A 508 -45.20 24.50 5.57
CA ALA A 508 -45.41 25.03 4.22
C ALA A 508 -46.87 25.48 3.96
N PRO A 509 -47.94 24.82 4.45
CA PRO A 509 -49.28 25.35 4.28
C PRO A 509 -49.46 26.68 5.01
N SER A 510 -48.80 26.91 6.15
CA SER A 510 -48.87 28.17 6.89
C SER A 510 -47.94 29.27 6.33
N LEU A 511 -46.83 28.92 5.68
CA LEU A 511 -45.94 29.87 4.98
C LEU A 511 -46.42 30.22 3.55
N PHE A 512 -47.12 29.31 2.87
CA PHE A 512 -47.54 29.44 1.46
C PHE A 512 -49.07 29.52 1.25
N GLN A 513 -49.90 29.51 2.30
CA GLN A 513 -51.30 30.01 2.26
C GLN A 513 -51.40 31.54 2.31
N LEU A 514 -50.35 32.19 1.84
CA LEU A 514 -50.38 33.57 1.43
C LEU A 514 -51.12 33.59 0.08
N GLY A 515 -52.45 33.77 0.13
CA GLY A 515 -53.31 33.89 -1.05
C GLY A 515 -52.88 35.04 -1.99
N PRO A 516 -53.57 35.29 -3.12
CA PRO A 516 -53.15 36.29 -4.13
C PRO A 516 -52.98 37.73 -3.62
N ASN A 517 -53.34 38.02 -2.36
CA ASN A 517 -53.13 39.30 -1.68
C ASN A 517 -51.98 39.28 -0.65
N ALA A 518 -51.14 38.26 -0.69
CA ALA A 518 -49.96 38.18 0.15
C ALA A 518 -48.93 39.25 -0.21
N PRO A 519 -48.41 40.01 0.77
CA PRO A 519 -47.34 40.96 0.48
C PRO A 519 -46.14 40.20 -0.07
N LEU A 520 -45.68 40.63 -1.24
CA LEU A 520 -44.40 40.20 -1.83
C LEU A 520 -43.32 40.28 -0.75
N LEU A 521 -42.69 39.15 -0.44
CA LEU A 521 -41.50 39.09 0.42
C LEU A 521 -40.43 39.99 -0.19
N GLY A 522 -40.32 41.21 0.33
CA GLY A 522 -39.46 42.26 -0.21
C GLY A 522 -39.77 43.68 0.27
N GLN A 523 -40.95 43.94 0.85
CA GLN A 523 -41.25 45.25 1.42
C GLN A 523 -41.99 45.12 2.78
N GLY A 524 -41.21 45.05 3.85
CA GLY A 524 -41.72 45.08 5.22
C GLY A 524 -40.64 44.65 6.19
N ASP A 525 -40.26 45.55 7.09
CA ASP A 525 -39.28 45.30 8.14
C ASP A 525 -39.63 44.02 8.91
N PHE A 526 -38.73 43.04 8.88
CA PHE A 526 -38.82 41.87 9.73
C PHE A 526 -38.73 42.33 11.19
N GLN A 527 -39.86 42.39 11.90
CA GLN A 527 -39.81 42.29 13.35
C GLN A 527 -39.50 40.82 13.70
N PRO A 528 -38.44 40.56 14.48
CA PRO A 528 -38.07 39.20 14.85
C PRO A 528 -39.14 38.63 15.77
N VAL A 529 -39.88 37.62 15.30
CA VAL A 529 -40.72 36.80 16.15
C VAL A 529 -39.79 35.85 16.93
N VAL A 530 -39.16 36.38 17.97
CA VAL A 530 -38.67 35.54 19.07
C VAL A 530 -39.89 35.21 19.93
N PRO A 531 -40.27 33.93 20.10
CA PRO A 531 -41.30 33.61 21.07
C PRO A 531 -40.75 33.97 22.46
N ALA A 532 -41.42 34.90 23.14
CA ALA A 532 -41.15 35.15 24.55
C ALA A 532 -41.36 33.84 25.32
N ALA A 533 -40.31 33.36 25.97
CA ALA A 533 -40.40 32.25 26.90
C ALA A 533 -41.45 32.59 27.97
N ALA A 534 -42.44 31.73 28.15
CA ALA A 534 -43.41 31.88 29.22
C ALA A 534 -42.67 31.89 30.56
N ALA A 535 -42.91 32.93 31.37
CA ALA A 535 -42.46 32.95 32.75
C ALA A 535 -43.11 31.76 33.49
N ALA A 536 -42.27 30.94 34.12
CA ALA A 536 -42.73 29.82 34.94
C ALA A 536 -43.45 30.35 36.20
N PRO A 537 -44.51 29.67 36.68
CA PRO A 537 -45.03 29.88 38.03
C PRO A 537 -44.05 29.39 39.10
#